data_AF-F0H2Z2-F1
#
_entry.id   AF-F0H2Z2-F1
#
_cell.length_a   1.000
_cell.length_b   1.000
_cell.length_c   1.000
_cell.angle_alpha   90.00
_cell.angle_beta   90.00
_cell.angle_gamma   90.00
#
_symmetry.space_group_name_H-M   'P 1'
#
loop_
_entity.id
_entity.type
_entity.pdbx_description
1 polymer ?
#
loop_
_entity_poly.entity_id
_entity_poly.type
_entity_poly.pdbx_seq_one_letter_code
_entity_poly.pdbx_strand_id
1 'polypeptide(L)'
;MEKIAKEVGIKAPSIYKHFKSKKTIFETILKDAVIKIDQKIDDVEDYKIMKNNHKTLNIEKLSIDIFKYLLHDPFVSKVRKMLSIEMYKNPQAMQFYVEKFIHNPMTKQQKIIDYYGLSKFGDLEVLSTIFYSPILLAVKLYDADPEKEDELINLLKNSYKQLEKIIS
;
A
#
# COMPACT_ATOMS: atom_id res chain seq x y z
N MET A 1 -2.28 -1.64 -28.94
CA MET A 1 -2.20 -3.09 -28.66
C MET A 1 -0.92 -3.66 -29.22
N GLU A 2 -0.51 -3.25 -30.42
CA GLU A 2 0.77 -3.67 -31.04
C GLU A 2 1.99 -3.52 -30.13
N LYS A 3 2.18 -2.36 -29.47
CA LYS A 3 3.29 -2.18 -28.53
C LYS A 3 3.25 -3.19 -27.36
N ILE A 4 2.06 -3.48 -26.82
CA ILE A 4 1.89 -4.47 -25.74
C ILE A 4 2.22 -5.87 -26.27
N ALA A 5 1.77 -6.20 -27.48
CA ALA A 5 2.03 -7.48 -28.12
C ALA A 5 3.52 -7.72 -28.35
N LYS A 6 4.22 -6.70 -28.85
CA LYS A 6 5.66 -6.72 -29.01
C LYS A 6 6.37 -6.95 -27.68
N GLU A 7 5.99 -6.21 -26.64
CA GLU A 7 6.63 -6.29 -25.32
C GLU A 7 6.44 -7.65 -24.64
N VAL A 8 5.26 -8.27 -24.81
CA VAL A 8 4.97 -9.59 -24.23
C VAL A 8 5.26 -10.76 -25.18
N GLY A 9 5.93 -10.51 -26.31
CA GLY A 9 6.42 -11.54 -27.22
C GLY A 9 5.35 -12.29 -28.03
N ILE A 10 4.18 -11.69 -28.27
CA ILE A 10 3.08 -12.32 -29.02
C ILE A 10 2.59 -11.46 -30.19
N LYS A 11 1.84 -12.06 -31.11
CA LYS A 11 1.25 -11.33 -32.24
C LYS A 11 0.06 -10.47 -31.77
N ALA A 12 -0.05 -9.25 -32.28
CA ALA A 12 -1.14 -8.34 -31.91
C ALA A 12 -2.55 -8.93 -32.10
N PRO A 13 -2.85 -9.68 -33.18
CA PRO A 13 -4.15 -10.36 -33.33
C PRO A 13 -4.46 -11.35 -32.20
N SER A 14 -3.45 -12.00 -31.61
CA SER A 14 -3.64 -12.89 -30.46
C SER A 14 -4.15 -12.12 -29.24
N ILE A 15 -3.66 -10.90 -29.00
CA ILE A 15 -4.17 -10.06 -27.90
C ILE A 15 -5.62 -9.66 -28.16
N TYR A 16 -5.96 -9.24 -29.38
CA TYR A 16 -7.33 -8.84 -29.72
C TYR A 16 -8.35 -9.97 -29.54
N LYS A 17 -7.93 -11.23 -29.63
CA LYS A 17 -8.78 -12.40 -29.38
C LYS A 17 -9.22 -12.49 -27.90
N HIS A 18 -8.38 -12.06 -26.97
CA HIS A 18 -8.65 -12.11 -25.53
C HIS A 18 -9.10 -10.77 -24.95
N PHE A 19 -8.61 -9.66 -25.52
CA PHE A 19 -8.86 -8.31 -25.03
C PHE A 19 -9.25 -7.37 -26.17
N LYS A 20 -10.51 -6.92 -26.15
CA LYS A 20 -11.07 -6.02 -27.18
C LYS A 20 -10.38 -4.66 -27.23
N SER A 21 -9.82 -4.19 -26.11
CA SER A 21 -9.19 -2.88 -26.01
C SER A 21 -8.11 -2.83 -24.92
N LYS A 22 -7.29 -1.77 -24.91
CA LYS A 22 -6.36 -1.48 -23.80
C LYS A 22 -7.11 -1.27 -22.48
N LYS A 23 -8.31 -0.68 -22.52
CA LYS A 23 -9.17 -0.49 -21.34
C LYS A 23 -9.55 -1.83 -20.73
N THR A 24 -9.91 -2.83 -21.54
CA THR A 24 -10.24 -4.18 -21.07
C THR A 24 -9.04 -4.86 -20.40
N ILE A 25 -7.83 -4.67 -20.92
CA ILE A 25 -6.60 -5.16 -20.25
C ILE A 25 -6.44 -4.49 -18.89
N PHE A 26 -6.56 -3.17 -18.83
CA PHE A 26 -6.44 -2.40 -17.60
C PHE A 26 -7.46 -2.86 -16.55
N GLU A 27 -8.74 -2.97 -16.91
CA GLU A 27 -9.81 -3.46 -16.02
C GLU A 27 -9.54 -4.88 -15.50
N THR A 28 -8.99 -5.75 -16.36
CA THR A 28 -8.60 -7.11 -15.95
C THR A 28 -7.46 -7.09 -14.93
N ILE A 29 -6.43 -6.26 -15.15
CA ILE A 29 -5.34 -6.07 -14.20
C ILE A 29 -5.87 -5.56 -12.86
N LEU A 30 -6.81 -4.61 -12.87
CA LEU A 30 -7.43 -4.12 -11.64
C LEU A 30 -8.16 -5.22 -10.90
N LYS A 31 -8.94 -6.04 -11.60
CA LYS A 31 -9.64 -7.19 -11.01
C LYS A 31 -8.67 -8.18 -10.34
N ASP A 32 -7.56 -8.52 -11.00
CA ASP A 32 -6.53 -9.39 -10.44
C ASP A 32 -5.82 -8.74 -9.24
N ALA A 33 -5.66 -7.41 -9.29
CA ALA A 33 -5.02 -6.65 -8.22
C ALA A 33 -5.84 -6.61 -6.94
N VAL A 34 -7.17 -6.57 -7.03
CA VAL A 34 -8.06 -6.71 -5.86
C VAL A 34 -7.67 -7.94 -5.04
N ILE A 35 -7.55 -9.09 -5.70
CA ILE A 35 -7.30 -10.37 -5.02
C ILE A 35 -5.92 -10.37 -4.35
N LYS A 36 -4.89 -9.92 -5.06
CA LYS A 36 -3.50 -9.98 -4.56
C LYS A 36 -3.19 -8.95 -3.47
N ILE A 37 -3.66 -7.72 -3.61
CA ILE A 37 -3.37 -6.64 -2.65
C ILE A 37 -4.09 -6.94 -1.32
N ASP A 38 -5.33 -7.40 -1.39
CA ASP A 38 -6.15 -7.58 -0.19
C ASP A 38 -5.67 -8.77 0.68
N GLN A 39 -5.00 -9.79 0.12
CA GLN A 39 -4.59 -11.02 0.83
C GLN A 39 -3.27 -10.95 1.61
N LYS A 40 -2.39 -9.96 1.35
CA LYS A 40 -1.00 -10.03 1.84
C LYS A 40 -0.78 -9.41 3.23
N ILE A 41 -1.65 -8.51 3.67
CA ILE A 41 -1.55 -7.77 4.94
C ILE A 41 -2.71 -8.17 5.86
N ASP A 42 -2.91 -9.47 6.05
CA ASP A 42 -3.95 -9.98 6.97
C ASP A 42 -3.35 -10.57 8.25
N ASP A 43 -2.07 -10.94 8.24
CA ASP A 43 -1.39 -11.49 9.41
C ASP A 43 -0.44 -10.46 10.03
N VAL A 44 -0.73 -10.10 11.29
CA VAL A 44 0.11 -9.22 12.11
C VAL A 44 0.76 -9.96 13.29
N GLU A 45 0.70 -11.29 13.32
CA GLU A 45 1.25 -12.12 14.41
C GLU A 45 2.74 -11.87 14.60
N ASP A 46 3.49 -11.79 13.49
CA ASP A 46 4.94 -11.56 13.47
C ASP A 46 5.38 -10.20 14.06
N TYR A 47 4.43 -9.30 14.29
CA TYR A 47 4.69 -7.95 14.80
C TYR A 47 4.23 -7.79 16.25
N LYS A 48 3.70 -8.83 16.88
CA LYS A 48 3.31 -8.80 18.30
C LYS A 48 4.52 -8.70 19.21
N ILE A 49 4.42 -7.81 20.19
CA ILE A 49 5.44 -7.63 21.23
C ILE A 49 4.79 -7.46 22.60
N MET A 50 5.57 -7.67 23.66
CA MET A 50 5.17 -7.34 25.04
C MET A 50 5.83 -6.03 25.46
N LYS A 51 5.04 -5.05 25.91
CA LYS A 51 5.53 -3.77 26.45
C LYS A 51 4.80 -3.48 27.76
N ASN A 52 5.54 -3.27 28.85
CA ASN A 52 4.99 -3.00 30.19
C ASN A 52 3.90 -4.01 30.64
N ASN A 53 4.14 -5.32 30.43
CA ASN A 53 3.18 -6.40 30.71
C ASN A 53 1.87 -6.39 29.90
N HIS A 54 1.78 -5.58 28.84
CA HIS A 54 0.67 -5.57 27.90
C HIS A 54 1.11 -6.05 26.51
N LYS A 55 0.25 -6.82 25.84
CA LYS A 55 0.44 -7.17 24.42
C LYS A 55 0.19 -5.94 23.56
N THR A 56 1.11 -5.64 22.67
CA THR A 56 1.00 -4.53 21.70
C THR A 56 1.70 -4.91 20.39
N LEU A 57 1.80 -3.97 19.45
CA LEU A 57 2.47 -4.17 18.16
C LEU A 57 3.77 -3.39 18.06
N ASN A 58 4.73 -3.98 17.35
CA ASN A 58 5.88 -3.28 16.80
C ASN A 58 5.45 -2.50 15.55
N ILE A 59 4.92 -1.29 15.78
CA ILE A 59 4.38 -0.42 14.74
C ILE A 59 5.47 0.00 13.76
N GLU A 60 6.69 0.25 14.24
CA GLU A 60 7.84 0.58 13.39
C GLU A 60 8.10 -0.53 12.36
N LYS A 61 8.27 -1.78 12.83
CA LYS A 61 8.55 -2.91 11.94
C LYS A 61 7.42 -3.15 10.96
N LEU A 62 6.17 -3.16 11.44
CA LEU A 62 4.98 -3.35 10.59
C LEU A 62 4.94 -2.30 9.46
N SER A 63 5.18 -1.05 9.79
CA SER A 63 5.09 0.05 8.82
C SER A 63 6.21 0.02 7.78
N ILE A 64 7.43 -0.36 8.17
CA ILE A 64 8.56 -0.54 7.24
C ILE A 64 8.31 -1.73 6.31
N ASP A 65 7.76 -2.83 6.82
CA ASP A 65 7.49 -4.01 5.99
C ASP A 65 6.33 -3.74 5.01
N ILE A 66 5.30 -2.98 5.41
CA ILE A 66 4.26 -2.46 4.51
C ILE A 66 4.88 -1.55 3.45
N PHE A 67 5.75 -0.61 3.83
CA PHE A 67 6.44 0.28 2.91
C PHE A 67 7.21 -0.52 1.84
N LYS A 68 8.08 -1.44 2.27
CA LYS A 68 8.85 -2.30 1.36
C LYS A 68 7.97 -3.13 0.44
N TYR A 69 6.86 -3.67 0.94
CA TYR A 69 5.91 -4.41 0.12
C TYR A 69 5.33 -3.53 -1.02
N LEU A 70 4.94 -2.29 -0.72
CA LEU A 70 4.42 -1.34 -1.71
C LEU A 70 5.45 -0.92 -2.77
N LEU A 71 6.75 -1.06 -2.47
CA LEU A 71 7.85 -0.71 -3.36
C LEU A 71 8.33 -1.89 -4.21
N HIS A 72 8.53 -3.04 -3.57
CA HIS A 72 9.33 -4.14 -4.10
C HIS A 72 8.51 -5.33 -4.59
N ASP A 73 7.25 -5.47 -4.18
CA ASP A 73 6.40 -6.47 -4.82
C ASP A 73 6.22 -6.11 -6.30
N PRO A 74 6.68 -6.96 -7.25
CA PRO A 74 6.75 -6.58 -8.66
C PRO A 74 5.38 -6.30 -9.28
N PHE A 75 4.31 -6.86 -8.72
CA PHE A 75 2.96 -6.67 -9.22
C PHE A 75 2.32 -5.43 -8.56
N VAL A 76 2.37 -5.33 -7.23
CA VAL A 76 1.78 -4.21 -6.49
C VAL A 76 2.43 -2.89 -6.87
N SER A 77 3.77 -2.85 -6.94
CA SER A 77 4.52 -1.64 -7.29
C SER A 77 4.12 -1.12 -8.68
N LYS A 78 4.00 -2.01 -9.68
CA LYS A 78 3.59 -1.66 -11.04
C LYS A 78 2.14 -1.19 -11.10
N VAL A 79 1.22 -1.88 -10.41
CA VAL A 79 -0.21 -1.51 -10.37
C VAL A 79 -0.39 -0.14 -9.72
N ARG A 80 0.26 0.08 -8.57
CA ARG A 80 0.25 1.35 -7.83
C ARG A 80 0.74 2.51 -8.69
N LYS A 81 1.89 2.35 -9.35
CA LYS A 81 2.47 3.36 -10.26
C LYS A 81 1.55 3.62 -11.45
N MET A 82 1.06 2.58 -12.12
CA MET A 82 0.13 2.70 -13.24
C MET A 82 -1.13 3.49 -12.85
N LEU A 83 -1.76 3.14 -11.73
CA LEU A 83 -2.93 3.85 -11.22
C LEU A 83 -2.63 5.30 -10.87
N SER A 84 -1.47 5.57 -10.25
CA SER A 84 -1.07 6.93 -9.89
C SER A 84 -0.90 7.86 -11.10
N ILE A 85 -0.51 7.30 -12.25
CA ILE A 85 -0.39 8.04 -13.52
C ILE A 85 -1.79 8.29 -14.12
N GLU A 86 -2.69 7.31 -14.03
CA GLU A 86 -4.00 7.35 -14.68
C GLU A 86 -5.10 8.05 -13.86
N MET A 87 -4.94 8.16 -12.54
CA MET A 87 -6.01 8.60 -11.63
C MET A 87 -6.62 9.97 -11.97
N TYR A 88 -5.84 10.90 -12.51
CA TYR A 88 -6.35 12.24 -12.88
C TYR A 88 -7.09 12.27 -14.23
N LYS A 89 -6.98 11.20 -15.03
CA LYS A 89 -7.59 11.11 -16.36
C LYS A 89 -8.75 10.12 -16.40
N ASN A 90 -8.77 9.18 -15.46
CA ASN A 90 -9.76 8.12 -15.38
C ASN A 90 -10.33 8.03 -13.95
N PRO A 91 -11.60 8.45 -13.73
CA PRO A 91 -12.24 8.38 -12.43
C PRO A 91 -12.24 6.98 -11.80
N GLN A 92 -12.34 5.93 -12.61
CA GLN A 92 -12.27 4.54 -12.14
C GLN A 92 -10.88 4.21 -11.58
N ALA A 93 -9.82 4.74 -12.20
CA ALA A 93 -8.45 4.58 -11.69
C ALA A 93 -8.25 5.34 -10.37
N MET A 94 -8.81 6.55 -10.25
CA MET A 94 -8.79 7.30 -8.98
C MET A 94 -9.50 6.52 -7.87
N GLN A 95 -10.73 6.08 -8.12
CA GLN A 95 -11.51 5.33 -7.15
C GLN A 95 -10.75 4.09 -6.68
N PHE A 96 -10.19 3.33 -7.61
CA PHE A 96 -9.42 2.13 -7.29
C PHE A 96 -8.13 2.44 -6.51
N TYR A 97 -7.41 3.50 -6.88
CA TYR A 97 -6.21 3.93 -6.16
C TYR A 97 -6.53 4.29 -4.71
N VAL A 98 -7.56 5.13 -4.51
CA VAL A 98 -8.00 5.56 -3.17
C VAL A 98 -8.47 4.38 -2.35
N GLU A 99 -9.31 3.52 -2.91
CA GLU A 99 -9.82 2.34 -2.21
C GLU A 99 -8.67 1.41 -1.76
N LYS A 100 -7.77 1.04 -2.68
CA LYS A 100 -6.75 0.01 -2.41
C LYS A 100 -5.50 0.49 -1.68
N PHE A 101 -5.07 1.72 -1.91
CA PHE A 101 -3.83 2.24 -1.34
C PHE A 101 -4.04 3.30 -0.27
N ILE A 102 -5.29 3.63 0.09
CA ILE A 102 -5.58 4.58 1.16
C ILE A 102 -6.64 4.00 2.09
N HIS A 103 -7.89 3.84 1.64
CA HIS A 103 -8.99 3.44 2.51
C HIS A 103 -8.86 2.02 3.07
N ASN A 104 -8.54 1.03 2.25
CA ASN A 104 -8.39 -0.36 2.72
C ASN A 104 -7.26 -0.49 3.75
N PRO A 105 -6.03 0.00 3.50
CA PRO A 105 -4.97 0.01 4.51
C PRO A 105 -5.37 0.72 5.80
N MET A 106 -5.99 1.90 5.71
CA MET A 106 -6.44 2.64 6.90
C MET A 106 -7.50 1.87 7.69
N THR A 107 -8.49 1.28 7.01
CA THR A 107 -9.54 0.48 7.66
C THR A 107 -8.98 -0.76 8.35
N LYS A 108 -8.02 -1.44 7.71
CA LYS A 108 -7.31 -2.56 8.35
C LYS A 108 -6.53 -2.09 9.57
N GLN A 109 -5.84 -0.95 9.46
CA GLN A 109 -5.08 -0.38 10.55
C GLN A 109 -5.95 0.06 11.73
N GLN A 110 -7.17 0.57 11.49
CA GLN A 110 -8.15 0.86 12.55
C GLN A 110 -8.49 -0.39 13.36
N LYS A 111 -8.81 -1.51 12.69
CA LYS A 111 -9.11 -2.80 13.36
C LYS A 111 -7.93 -3.26 14.22
N ILE A 112 -6.72 -3.10 13.70
CA ILE A 112 -5.49 -3.44 14.42
C ILE A 112 -5.33 -2.54 15.66
N ILE A 113 -5.41 -1.22 15.50
CA ILE A 113 -5.28 -0.23 16.58
C ILE A 113 -6.29 -0.51 17.70
N ASP A 114 -7.54 -0.78 17.33
CA ASP A 114 -8.62 -1.10 18.26
C ASP A 114 -8.36 -2.41 19.02
N TYR A 115 -7.94 -3.47 18.32
CA TYR A 115 -7.62 -4.77 18.94
C TYR A 115 -6.53 -4.67 20.02
N TYR A 116 -5.56 -3.78 19.85
CA TYR A 116 -4.50 -3.53 20.85
C TYR A 116 -4.85 -2.43 21.86
N GLY A 117 -6.09 -1.93 21.86
CA GLY A 117 -6.59 -0.96 22.84
C GLY A 117 -5.99 0.43 22.72
N LEU A 118 -5.49 0.80 21.53
CA LEU A 118 -4.88 2.10 21.28
C LEU A 118 -5.93 3.22 21.06
N SER A 119 -7.21 2.86 20.89
CA SER A 119 -8.34 3.81 20.82
C SER A 119 -8.48 4.72 22.05
N LYS A 120 -7.88 4.35 23.19
CA LYS A 120 -7.82 5.22 24.37
C LYS A 120 -7.03 6.52 24.15
N PHE A 121 -6.19 6.58 23.11
CA PHE A 121 -5.35 7.74 22.80
C PHE A 121 -5.98 8.69 21.77
N GLY A 122 -7.14 8.35 21.20
CA GLY A 122 -7.82 9.20 20.22
C GLY A 122 -8.79 8.43 19.33
N ASP A 123 -9.48 9.18 18.47
CA ASP A 123 -10.38 8.61 17.46
C ASP A 123 -9.62 7.64 16.52
N LEU A 124 -10.25 6.51 16.18
CA LEU A 124 -9.62 5.45 15.38
C LEU A 124 -9.25 5.92 13.97
N GLU A 125 -10.10 6.72 13.34
CA GLU A 125 -9.85 7.25 12.01
C GLU A 125 -8.65 8.21 12.04
N VAL A 126 -8.61 9.11 13.01
CA VAL A 126 -7.49 10.04 13.23
C VAL A 126 -6.19 9.28 13.49
N LEU A 127 -6.20 8.31 14.41
CA LEU A 127 -5.02 7.50 14.72
C LEU A 127 -4.54 6.75 13.48
N SER A 128 -5.42 6.07 12.75
CA SER A 128 -5.06 5.34 11.52
C SER A 128 -4.47 6.27 10.46
N THR A 129 -4.97 7.51 10.34
CA THR A 129 -4.44 8.52 9.44
C THR A 129 -3.02 8.91 9.83
N ILE A 130 -2.80 9.20 11.11
CA ILE A 130 -1.47 9.56 11.64
C ILE A 130 -0.47 8.42 11.40
N PHE A 131 -0.88 7.17 11.60
CA PHE A 131 0.00 6.02 11.38
C PHE A 131 0.29 5.75 9.90
N TYR A 132 -0.68 5.91 9.01
CA TYR A 132 -0.53 5.55 7.60
C TYR A 132 0.12 6.67 6.77
N SER A 133 -0.07 7.93 7.15
CA SER A 133 0.42 9.10 6.39
C SER A 133 1.94 9.07 6.12
N PRO A 134 2.81 8.72 7.09
CA PRO A 134 4.25 8.58 6.84
C PRO A 134 4.57 7.55 5.75
N ILE A 135 3.87 6.41 5.73
CA ILE A 135 4.04 5.38 4.70
C ILE A 135 3.67 5.94 3.34
N LEU A 136 2.49 6.56 3.22
CA LEU A 136 2.01 7.11 1.95
C LEU A 136 2.96 8.19 1.41
N LEU A 137 3.44 9.08 2.29
CA LEU A 137 4.45 10.09 1.94
C LEU A 137 5.75 9.45 1.47
N ALA A 138 6.29 8.48 2.22
CA ALA A 138 7.52 7.79 1.87
C ALA A 138 7.41 7.09 0.52
N VAL A 139 6.28 6.45 0.21
CA VAL A 139 6.03 5.83 -1.10
C VAL A 139 6.10 6.85 -2.23
N LYS A 140 5.52 8.04 -2.03
CA LYS A 140 5.55 9.11 -3.04
C LYS A 140 6.96 9.67 -3.26
N LEU A 141 7.72 9.84 -2.18
CA LEU A 141 9.10 10.29 -2.25
C LEU A 141 10.00 9.24 -2.93
N TYR A 142 9.80 7.95 -2.63
CA TYR A 142 10.52 6.87 -3.30
C TYR A 142 10.21 6.80 -4.80
N ASP A 143 8.95 6.96 -5.20
CA ASP A 143 8.61 6.98 -6.62
C ASP A 143 9.28 8.12 -7.39
N ALA A 144 9.59 9.24 -6.71
CA ALA A 144 10.31 10.37 -7.29
C ALA A 144 11.83 10.14 -7.32
N ASP A 145 12.38 9.46 -6.31
CA ASP A 145 13.81 9.19 -6.18
C ASP A 145 14.07 7.85 -5.45
N PRO A 146 14.19 6.73 -6.18
CA PRO A 146 14.40 5.41 -5.58
C PRO A 146 15.73 5.26 -4.81
N GLU A 147 16.73 6.10 -5.08
CA GLU A 147 18.04 6.04 -4.40
C GLU A 147 17.94 6.42 -2.91
N LYS A 148 16.84 7.07 -2.52
CA LYS A 148 16.58 7.53 -1.13
C LYS A 148 15.88 6.51 -0.25
N GLU A 149 15.77 5.24 -0.66
CA GLU A 149 15.06 4.24 0.13
C GLU A 149 15.53 4.17 1.59
N ASP A 150 16.85 4.14 1.82
CA ASP A 150 17.41 4.06 3.18
C ASP A 150 17.10 5.31 4.01
N GLU A 151 17.12 6.51 3.39
CA GLU A 151 16.73 7.76 4.03
C GLU A 151 15.25 7.73 4.44
N LEU A 152 14.39 7.22 3.56
CA LEU A 152 12.95 7.09 3.81
C LEU A 152 12.62 6.04 4.87
N ILE A 153 13.36 4.94 4.92
CA ILE A 153 13.27 3.97 6.02
C ILE A 153 13.64 4.65 7.34
N ASN A 154 14.70 5.46 7.37
CA ASN A 154 15.08 6.19 8.58
C ASN A 154 14.06 7.26 8.97
N LEU A 155 13.43 7.94 8.00
CA LEU A 155 12.30 8.83 8.24
C LEU A 155 11.15 8.09 8.92
N LEU A 156 10.74 6.93 8.39
CA LEU A 156 9.67 6.11 8.96
C LEU A 156 10.01 5.68 10.40
N LYS A 157 11.22 5.14 10.65
CA LYS A 157 11.68 4.78 12.00
C LYS A 157 11.54 5.95 12.96
N ASN A 158 12.00 7.13 12.57
CA ASN A 158 11.90 8.32 13.41
C ASN A 158 10.44 8.74 13.64
N SER A 159 9.58 8.68 12.62
CA SER A 159 8.15 8.97 12.77
C SER A 159 7.48 8.05 13.80
N TYR A 160 7.67 6.73 13.68
CA TYR A 160 7.03 5.78 14.60
C TYR A 160 7.62 5.79 16.00
N LYS A 161 8.93 6.02 16.14
CA LYS A 161 9.56 6.24 17.44
C LYS A 161 8.98 7.44 18.17
N GLN A 162 8.67 8.54 17.46
CA GLN A 162 8.05 9.71 18.09
C GLN A 162 6.58 9.46 18.41
N LEU A 163 5.84 8.76 17.54
CA LEU A 163 4.47 8.34 17.84
C LEU A 163 4.40 7.46 19.08
N GLU A 164 5.33 6.51 19.22
CA GLU A 164 5.42 5.66 20.40
C GLU A 164 5.61 6.42 21.71
N LYS A 165 6.31 7.56 21.70
CA LYS A 165 6.48 8.41 22.88
C LYS A 165 5.24 9.21 23.23
N ILE A 166 4.42 9.56 22.24
CA ILE A 166 3.17 10.30 22.45
C ILE A 166 2.12 9.37 23.08
N ILE A 167 2.16 8.09 22.74
CA ILE A 167 1.20 7.07 23.23
C ILE A 167 1.72 6.24 24.43
N SER A 168 2.92 6.49 24.93
CA SER A 168 3.50 5.81 26.11
C SER A 168 3.27 6.61 27.39
#